data_AF-A0A844WXH1-F1
#
_entry.id   AF-A0A844WXH1-F1
#
_cell.length_a   1.000
_cell.length_b   1.000
_cell.length_c   1.000
_cell.angle_alpha   90.00
_cell.angle_beta   90.00
_cell.angle_gamma   90.00
#
_symmetry.space_group_name_H-M   'P 1'
#
loop_
_entity.id
_entity.type
_entity.pdbx_description
1 polymer ?
#
loop_
_entity_poly.entity_id
_entity_poly.type
_entity_poly.pdbx_seq_one_letter_code
_entity_poly.pdbx_strand_id
1 'polypeptide(L)'
;MNIQHIETADCNILDTKIFSHEIKIYFASVYQLETKQRITNVCLSIFNWSFFEANVFIVNHLNNRFEQKTLFKHELEFFEYIQKISLEQNNFILQGYSKKSGNWLEYRFIDSDFCLTMF
;
A
#
# COMPACT_ATOMS: atom_id res chain seq x y z
N MET A 1 -10.50 -1.62 13.28
CA MET A 1 -9.57 -2.77 13.12
C MET A 1 -8.15 -2.28 13.33
N ASN A 2 -7.27 -3.09 13.92
CA ASN A 2 -5.86 -2.75 14.06
C ASN A 2 -5.07 -3.22 12.82
N ILE A 3 -4.36 -2.31 12.16
CA ILE A 3 -3.53 -2.59 10.96
C ILE A 3 -2.43 -3.62 11.25
N GLN A 4 -1.93 -3.68 12.48
CA GLN A 4 -0.88 -4.63 12.89
C GLN A 4 -1.38 -6.06 13.02
N HIS A 5 -2.70 -6.26 13.04
CA HIS A 5 -3.35 -7.57 13.24
C HIS A 5 -4.11 -8.03 11.99
N ILE A 6 -3.72 -7.53 10.82
CA ILE A 6 -4.22 -8.01 9.54
C ILE A 6 -3.09 -8.49 8.64
N GLU A 7 -3.43 -9.43 7.75
CA GLU A 7 -2.57 -9.90 6.67
C GLU A 7 -3.22 -9.57 5.32
N THR A 8 -2.42 -9.07 4.39
CA THR A 8 -2.87 -8.52 3.11
C THR A 8 -2.19 -9.14 1.89
N ALA A 9 -1.24 -10.07 2.08
CA ALA A 9 -0.40 -10.63 1.02
C ALA A 9 -1.19 -11.16 -0.18
N ASP A 10 -2.25 -11.93 0.07
CA ASP A 10 -3.09 -12.50 -0.99
C ASP A 10 -4.40 -11.74 -1.20
N CYS A 11 -4.45 -10.47 -0.80
CA CYS A 11 -5.66 -9.67 -0.82
C CYS A 11 -5.64 -8.64 -1.95
N ASN A 12 -6.51 -8.85 -2.94
CA ASN A 12 -6.69 -7.93 -4.06
C ASN A 12 -7.06 -6.51 -3.60
N ILE A 13 -6.39 -5.52 -4.19
CA ILE A 13 -6.86 -4.15 -4.17
C ILE A 13 -7.91 -3.96 -5.26
N LEU A 14 -9.11 -3.57 -4.85
CA LEU A 14 -10.23 -3.26 -5.74
C LEU A 14 -10.00 -1.91 -6.43
N ASP A 15 -9.68 -0.88 -5.64
CA ASP A 15 -9.56 0.49 -6.12
C ASP A 15 -8.66 1.33 -5.20
N THR A 16 -8.12 2.41 -5.75
CA THR A 16 -7.37 3.44 -5.00
C THR A 16 -7.88 4.81 -5.41
N LYS A 17 -8.29 5.62 -4.43
CA LYS A 17 -8.76 7.00 -4.66
C LYS A 17 -7.84 7.99 -3.95
N ILE A 18 -7.39 8.98 -4.70
CA ILE A 18 -6.50 10.03 -4.20
C ILE A 18 -7.26 11.34 -4.13
N PHE A 19 -7.27 11.94 -2.96
CA PHE A 19 -7.79 13.27 -2.68
C PHE A 19 -6.67 14.18 -2.21
N SER A 20 -6.95 15.48 -2.07
CA SER A 20 -5.96 16.47 -1.65
C SER A 20 -5.33 16.16 -0.28
N HIS A 21 -6.11 15.60 0.65
CA HIS A 21 -5.68 15.35 2.04
C HIS A 21 -5.82 13.89 2.48
N GLU A 22 -6.28 13.01 1.58
CA GLU A 22 -6.58 11.62 1.91
C GLU A 22 -6.26 10.71 0.72
N ILE A 23 -5.74 9.52 1.01
CA ILE A 23 -5.68 8.40 0.07
C ILE A 23 -6.52 7.27 0.65
N LYS A 24 -7.41 6.71 -0.18
CA LYS A 24 -8.22 5.54 0.16
C LYS A 24 -7.80 4.36 -0.69
N ILE A 25 -7.53 3.23 -0.03
CA ILE A 25 -7.21 1.95 -0.68
C ILE A 25 -8.27 0.94 -0.26
N TYR A 26 -8.97 0.39 -1.24
CA TYR A 26 -10.08 -0.53 -1.02
C TYR A 26 -9.62 -1.96 -1.27
N PHE A 27 -9.59 -2.77 -0.22
CA PHE A 27 -9.30 -4.19 -0.28
C PHE A 27 -10.58 -4.98 -0.53
N ALA A 28 -10.50 -6.01 -1.38
CA ALA A 28 -11.57 -6.99 -1.53
C ALA A 28 -11.83 -7.72 -0.21
N SER A 29 -10.75 -8.00 0.50
CA SER A 29 -10.76 -8.55 1.85
C SER A 29 -9.43 -8.34 2.53
N VAL A 30 -9.37 -8.57 3.84
CA VAL A 30 -8.13 -8.79 4.60
C VAL A 30 -8.32 -10.00 5.51
N TYR A 31 -7.22 -10.63 5.92
CA TYR A 31 -7.29 -11.70 6.92
C TYR A 31 -6.99 -11.13 8.30
N GLN A 32 -7.95 -11.22 9.23
CA GLN A 32 -7.77 -10.76 10.60
C GLN A 32 -7.16 -11.87 11.46
N LEU A 33 -5.97 -11.61 12.00
CA LEU A 33 -5.16 -12.63 12.69
C LEU A 33 -5.77 -13.06 14.03
N GLU A 34 -6.34 -12.12 14.79
CA GLU A 34 -6.93 -12.39 16.11
C GLU A 34 -8.10 -13.38 16.04
N THR A 35 -9.01 -13.15 15.09
CA THR A 35 -10.23 -13.94 14.92
C THR A 35 -10.07 -15.08 13.92
N LYS A 36 -8.96 -15.10 13.18
CA LYS A 36 -8.68 -16.06 12.08
C LYS A 36 -9.78 -16.07 11.03
N GLN A 37 -10.25 -14.88 10.66
CA GLN A 37 -11.37 -14.70 9.74
C GLN A 37 -11.03 -13.75 8.62
N ARG A 38 -11.63 -14.01 7.46
CA ARG A 38 -11.57 -13.11 6.31
C ARG A 38 -12.64 -12.04 6.47
N ILE A 39 -12.22 -10.78 6.52
CA ILE A 39 -13.10 -9.61 6.53
C ILE A 39 -13.13 -9.05 5.12
N THR A 40 -14.32 -8.85 4.54
CA THR A 40 -14.49 -8.31 3.19
C THR A 40 -14.73 -6.80 3.22
N ASN A 41 -14.57 -6.14 2.07
CA ASN A 41 -14.86 -4.70 1.89
C ASN A 41 -14.16 -3.82 2.94
N VAL A 42 -12.83 -3.87 2.96
CA VAL A 42 -12.03 -3.11 3.92
C VAL A 42 -11.41 -1.90 3.22
N CYS A 43 -11.53 -0.72 3.81
CA CYS A 43 -10.92 0.51 3.34
C CYS A 43 -9.81 0.93 4.30
N LEU A 44 -8.61 1.11 3.76
CA LEU A 44 -7.51 1.82 4.40
C LEU A 44 -7.55 3.27 3.96
N SER A 45 -7.82 4.17 4.90
CA SER A 45 -7.70 5.61 4.71
C SER A 45 -6.37 6.09 5.30
N ILE A 46 -5.64 6.91 4.54
CA ILE A 46 -4.40 7.57 4.95
C ILE A 46 -4.61 9.06 4.79
N PHE A 47 -4.50 9.81 5.89
CA PHE A 47 -4.75 11.25 5.95
C PHE A 47 -3.43 12.02 6.09
N ASN A 48 -3.47 13.32 5.79
CA ASN A 48 -2.33 14.23 5.99
C ASN A 48 -1.05 13.81 5.25
N TRP A 49 -1.20 13.15 4.10
CA TRP A 49 -0.11 12.56 3.30
C TRP A 49 0.78 13.58 2.55
N SER A 50 0.90 14.82 3.04
CA SER A 50 1.68 15.87 2.38
C SER A 50 3.17 15.54 2.24
N PHE A 51 3.70 14.72 3.16
CA PHE A 51 5.06 14.19 3.13
C PHE A 51 5.02 12.72 2.71
N PHE A 52 5.22 12.49 1.42
CA PHE A 52 5.04 11.19 0.79
C PHE A 52 6.17 10.90 -0.20
N GLU A 53 6.70 9.68 -0.14
CA GLU A 53 7.71 9.17 -1.04
C GLU A 53 7.20 7.88 -1.72
N ALA A 54 7.39 7.79 -3.02
CA ALA A 54 7.04 6.61 -3.80
C ALA A 54 8.26 6.13 -4.60
N ASN A 55 8.58 4.85 -4.47
CA ASN A 55 9.63 4.20 -5.24
C ASN A 55 9.06 3.01 -6.01
N VAL A 56 9.58 2.79 -7.21
CA VAL A 56 9.39 1.56 -7.99
C VAL A 56 10.74 0.86 -8.16
N PHE A 57 10.74 -0.46 -8.02
CA PHE A 57 11.90 -1.31 -8.20
C PHE A 57 11.70 -2.17 -9.44
N ILE A 58 12.52 -1.91 -10.46
CA ILE A 58 12.42 -2.53 -11.78
C ILE A 58 13.46 -3.64 -11.88
N VAL A 59 13.02 -4.85 -12.21
CA VAL A 59 13.91 -6.00 -12.38
C VAL A 59 14.52 -5.97 -13.77
N ASN A 60 15.85 -5.86 -13.86
CA ASN A 60 16.55 -6.07 -15.12
C ASN A 60 16.92 -7.55 -15.26
N HIS A 61 16.10 -8.29 -16.01
CA HIS A 61 16.26 -9.73 -16.24
C HIS A 61 17.60 -10.14 -16.86
N LEU A 62 18.32 -9.21 -17.51
CA LEU A 62 19.60 -9.53 -18.13
C LEU A 62 20.72 -9.69 -17.11
N ASN A 63 20.64 -8.98 -15.97
CA ASN A 63 21.74 -8.91 -14.99
C ASN A 63 21.31 -9.18 -13.54
N ASN A 64 20.04 -9.57 -13.30
CA ASN A 64 19.46 -9.76 -11.97
C ASN A 64 19.70 -8.57 -11.01
N ARG A 65 19.80 -7.35 -11.56
CA ARG A 65 19.91 -6.12 -10.79
C ARG A 65 18.56 -5.44 -10.74
N PHE A 66 18.30 -4.76 -9.63
CA PHE A 66 17.13 -3.92 -9.47
C PHE A 66 17.54 -2.47 -9.66
N GLU A 67 16.76 -1.75 -10.46
CA GLU A 67 16.85 -0.29 -10.53
C GLU A 67 15.75 0.29 -9.64
N GLN A 68 16.13 1.20 -8.74
CA GLN A 68 15.17 1.96 -7.95
C GLN A 68 14.93 3.31 -8.62
N LYS A 69 13.66 3.63 -8.89
CA LYS A 69 13.23 4.94 -9.39
C LYS A 69 12.23 5.55 -8.41
N THR A 70 12.49 6.79 -7.99
CA THR A 70 11.51 7.61 -7.27
C THR A 70 10.45 8.11 -8.26
N LEU A 71 9.17 7.96 -7.91
CA LEU A 71 8.03 8.36 -8.72
C LEU A 71 7.55 9.76 -8.30
N PHE A 72 7.29 10.61 -9.29
CA PHE A 72 6.56 11.86 -9.05
C PHE A 72 5.05 11.59 -8.92
N LYS A 73 4.31 12.54 -8.33
CA LYS A 73 2.86 12.41 -8.08
C LYS A 73 2.02 12.07 -9.34
N HIS A 74 2.44 12.54 -10.51
CA HIS A 74 1.75 12.26 -11.78
C HIS A 74 2.15 10.91 -12.41
N GLU A 75 3.19 10.26 -11.89
CA GLU A 75 3.69 8.96 -12.35
C GLU A 75 3.28 7.81 -11.42
N LEU A 76 2.49 8.09 -10.37
CA LEU A 76 2.11 7.08 -9.38
C LEU A 76 1.43 5.88 -10.03
N GLU A 77 1.76 4.71 -9.48
CA GLU A 77 1.22 3.43 -9.88
C GLU A 77 0.43 2.85 -8.71
N PHE A 78 -0.72 2.25 -8.97
CA PHE A 78 -1.54 1.70 -7.89
C PHE A 78 -1.18 0.25 -7.64
N PHE A 79 -1.26 -0.15 -6.37
CA PHE A 79 -1.06 -1.53 -5.97
C PHE A 79 -2.14 -2.44 -6.58
N GLU A 80 -1.72 -3.58 -7.10
CA GLU A 80 -2.59 -4.75 -7.30
C GLU A 80 -2.73 -5.53 -6.00
N TYR A 81 -1.59 -5.68 -5.29
CA TYR A 81 -1.47 -6.34 -4.00
C TYR A 81 -0.57 -5.51 -3.10
N ILE A 82 -0.95 -5.37 -1.83
CA ILE A 82 -0.07 -4.86 -0.77
C ILE A 82 0.40 -6.07 0.04
N GLN A 83 1.66 -6.44 -0.16
CA GLN A 83 2.28 -7.63 0.44
C GLN A 83 2.72 -7.39 1.87
N LYS A 84 3.15 -6.17 2.18
CA LYS A 84 3.65 -5.80 3.49
C LYS A 84 3.20 -4.40 3.87
N ILE A 85 2.75 -4.29 5.12
CA ILE A 85 2.43 -3.03 5.78
C ILE A 85 3.35 -2.92 6.99
N SER A 86 3.99 -1.76 7.17
CA SER A 86 4.94 -1.56 8.26
C SER A 86 4.79 -0.18 8.89
N LEU A 87 4.99 -0.14 10.21
CA LEU A 87 4.98 1.05 11.02
C LEU A 87 6.37 1.21 11.63
N GLU A 88 7.13 2.17 11.13
CA GLU A 88 8.53 2.40 11.52
C GLU A 88 8.71 3.84 11.97
N GLN A 89 8.78 4.05 13.29
CA GLN A 89 8.83 5.38 13.91
C GLN A 89 7.63 6.23 13.47
N ASN A 90 7.86 7.19 12.56
CA ASN A 90 6.86 8.10 12.01
C ASN A 90 6.44 7.74 10.57
N ASN A 91 6.88 6.58 10.07
CA ASN A 91 6.61 6.13 8.72
C ASN A 91 5.53 5.05 8.71
N PHE A 92 4.51 5.27 7.89
CA PHE A 92 3.63 4.23 7.44
C PHE A 92 4.06 3.78 6.04
N ILE A 93 4.45 2.51 5.91
CA ILE A 93 5.07 1.99 4.68
C ILE A 93 4.20 0.88 4.11
N LEU A 94 3.87 1.01 2.83
CA LEU A 94 3.17 0.01 2.03
C LEU A 94 4.13 -0.52 0.97
N GLN A 95 4.24 -1.84 0.88
CA GLN A 95 5.05 -2.51 -0.13
C GLN A 95 4.25 -3.61 -0.82
N GLY A 96 4.44 -3.75 -2.13
CA GLY A 96 3.67 -4.72 -2.91
C GLY A 96 3.81 -4.53 -4.42
N TYR A 97 2.94 -5.17 -5.19
CA TYR A 97 3.04 -5.20 -6.64
C TYR A 97 2.18 -4.12 -7.29
N SER A 98 2.73 -3.47 -8.31
CA SER A 98 2.01 -2.53 -9.18
C SER A 98 1.01 -3.24 -10.08
N LYS A 99 -0.22 -2.74 -10.12
CA LYS A 99 -1.27 -3.12 -11.09
C LYS A 99 -0.96 -2.71 -12.52
N LYS A 100 -0.09 -1.70 -12.69
CA LYS A 100 0.23 -1.13 -14.01
C LYS A 100 1.42 -1.84 -14.65
N SER A 101 2.52 -1.93 -13.92
CA SER A 101 3.80 -2.43 -14.45
C SER A 101 4.17 -3.82 -13.96
N GLY A 102 3.52 -4.34 -12.91
CA GLY A 102 3.92 -5.57 -12.22
C GLY A 102 5.18 -5.43 -11.36
N ASN A 103 5.83 -4.27 -11.38
CA ASN A 103 7.03 -4.02 -10.57
C ASN A 103 6.69 -3.89 -9.08
N TRP A 104 7.71 -4.04 -8.25
CA TRP A 104 7.59 -3.83 -6.81
C TRP A 104 7.54 -2.34 -6.48
N LEU A 105 6.59 -1.93 -5.65
CA LEU A 105 6.39 -0.56 -5.19
C LEU A 105 6.69 -0.48 -3.69
N GLU A 106 7.28 0.65 -3.27
CA GLU A 106 7.39 1.06 -1.86
C GLU A 106 6.85 2.48 -1.70
N TYR A 107 5.80 2.62 -0.91
CA TYR A 107 5.09 3.88 -0.67
C TYR A 107 5.26 4.20 0.81
N ARG A 108 5.89 5.34 1.11
CA ARG A 108 6.21 5.79 2.46
C ARG A 108 5.45 7.08 2.75
N PHE A 109 4.62 7.04 3.79
CA PHE A 109 3.87 8.17 4.31
C PHE A 109 4.49 8.61 5.63
N ILE A 110 4.97 9.85 5.70
CA ILE A 110 5.69 10.40 6.85
C ILE A 110 4.73 11.26 7.67
N ASP A 111 4.71 11.07 8.99
CA ASP A 111 3.87 11.83 9.93
C ASP A 111 2.38 11.86 9.52
N SER A 112 1.89 10.74 8.96
CA SER A 112 0.54 10.60 8.43
C SER A 112 -0.35 9.78 9.37
N ASP A 113 -1.63 10.14 9.43
CA ASP A 113 -2.63 9.37 10.16
C ASP A 113 -3.24 8.31 9.25
N PHE A 114 -3.71 7.19 9.81
CA PHE A 114 -4.40 6.17 9.02
C PHE A 114 -5.48 5.46 9.85
N CYS A 115 -6.46 4.87 9.16
CA CYS A 115 -7.44 4.00 9.80
C CYS A 115 -7.94 2.91 8.84
N LEU A 116 -8.41 1.80 9.43
CA LEU A 116 -9.09 0.72 8.72
C LEU A 116 -10.56 0.70 9.08
N THR A 117 -11.41 0.72 8.06
CA THR A 117 -12.88 0.66 8.18
C THR A 117 -13.45 -0.42 7.26
N MET A 118 -14.65 -0.90 7.59
CA MET A 118 -15.46 -1.74 6.68
C MET A 118 -16.43 -0.83 5.93
N PHE A 119 -16.81 -1.17 4.69
CA PHE A 119 -17.76 -0.42 3.87
C PHE A 119 -18.80 -1.30 3.16
#